data_AF-A0A2D7CRA9-F1
#
_entry.id   AF-A0A2D7CRA9-F1
#
_cell.length_a   1.000
_cell.length_b   1.000
_cell.length_c   1.000
_cell.angle_alpha   90.00
_cell.angle_beta   90.00
_cell.angle_gamma   90.00
#
_symmetry.space_group_name_H-M   'P 1'
#
loop_
_entity.id
_entity.type
_entity.pdbx_description
1 polymer ?
#
loop_
_entity_poly.entity_id
_entity_poly.type
_entity_poly.pdbx_seq_one_letter_code
_entity_poly.pdbx_strand_id
1 'polypeptide(L)'
;MKQKNKKNDGITVRAGNVSSNYQPGFASKDEGIPTHNDASEKFHSLNSLEKRDDLRSSLPKEIQLAIKEWAASLSKLSWKLRRRAITRFSGSFADNFLAIVPELSEEEYDSLLLLGTTCMLEELEHEMPITEEDQAKCYLESIHDHHREMANEFLQHYKGEDQQLH
;
A
#
# COMPACT_ATOMS: atom_id res chain seq x y z
N MET A 1 18.25 -34.98 47.41
CA MET A 1 18.13 -35.47 46.03
C MET A 1 17.79 -34.30 45.12
N LYS A 2 18.54 -34.12 44.02
CA LYS A 2 18.22 -33.19 42.93
C LYS A 2 17.19 -33.85 42.03
N GLN A 3 16.11 -33.16 41.67
CA GLN A 3 15.50 -33.27 40.33
C GLN A 3 14.99 -31.90 39.90
N LYS A 4 15.60 -31.40 38.83
CA LYS A 4 15.06 -30.34 37.98
C LYS A 4 13.97 -30.98 37.11
N ASN A 5 12.88 -30.29 36.85
CA ASN A 5 12.27 -30.35 35.53
C ASN A 5 11.59 -29.05 35.13
N LYS A 6 11.62 -28.85 33.82
CA LYS A 6 11.58 -27.59 33.08
C LYS A 6 10.26 -27.52 32.33
N LYS A 7 9.62 -26.34 32.37
CA LYS A 7 8.65 -25.70 31.46
C LYS A 7 7.85 -26.58 30.47
N ASN A 8 6.53 -26.39 30.47
CA ASN A 8 5.73 -26.13 29.26
C ASN A 8 4.29 -25.75 29.65
N ASP A 9 4.03 -24.46 29.88
CA ASP A 9 2.66 -23.93 29.85
C ASP A 9 2.43 -23.32 28.46
N GLY A 10 1.94 -24.17 27.56
CA GLY A 10 1.43 -23.74 26.27
C GLY A 10 0.17 -22.91 26.49
N ILE A 11 0.23 -21.62 26.14
CA ILE A 11 -0.95 -20.77 26.06
C ILE A 11 -1.74 -21.23 24.84
N THR A 12 -2.75 -22.07 25.07
CA THR A 12 -3.77 -22.38 24.07
C THR A 12 -4.70 -21.19 23.98
N VAL A 13 -4.50 -20.33 22.98
CA VAL A 13 -5.48 -19.27 22.66
C VAL A 13 -6.66 -19.96 21.98
N ARG A 14 -7.76 -20.06 22.73
CA ARG A 14 -9.06 -20.55 22.27
C ARG A 14 -9.59 -19.55 21.23
N ALA A 15 -9.54 -19.91 19.95
CA ALA A 15 -10.23 -19.17 18.90
C ALA A 15 -11.73 -19.18 19.22
N GLY A 16 -12.26 -18.03 19.63
CA GLY A 16 -13.69 -17.82 19.77
C GLY A 16 -14.32 -17.86 18.38
N ASN A 17 -15.30 -18.74 18.19
CA ASN A 17 -16.12 -18.79 16.99
C ASN A 17 -16.87 -17.47 16.84
N VAL A 18 -16.36 -16.57 16.01
CA VAL A 18 -17.15 -15.45 15.49
C VAL A 18 -17.91 -15.97 14.29
N SER A 19 -19.19 -16.28 14.50
CA SER A 19 -20.12 -16.64 13.42
C SER A 19 -20.33 -15.40 12.56
N SER A 20 -19.54 -15.25 11.50
CA SER A 20 -19.74 -14.22 10.48
C SER A 20 -20.82 -14.70 9.52
N ASN A 21 -22.07 -14.30 9.78
CA ASN A 21 -23.14 -14.41 8.78
C ASN A 21 -23.03 -13.23 7.81
N TYR A 22 -21.99 -13.22 6.99
CA TYR A 22 -21.95 -12.39 5.79
C TYR A 22 -22.43 -13.24 4.61
N GLN A 23 -23.70 -13.08 4.24
CA GLN A 23 -24.17 -13.48 2.91
C GLN A 23 -24.01 -12.28 1.98
N PRO A 24 -23.17 -12.33 0.94
CA PRO A 24 -23.25 -11.36 -0.13
C PRO A 24 -24.53 -11.66 -0.93
N GLY A 25 -25.53 -10.80 -0.76
CA GLY A 25 -26.69 -10.76 -1.64
C GLY A 25 -26.26 -10.26 -3.02
N PHE A 26 -25.86 -11.17 -3.90
CA PHE A 26 -25.67 -10.86 -5.31
C PHE A 26 -27.05 -10.59 -5.93
N ALA A 27 -27.46 -9.34 -5.92
CA ALA A 27 -28.47 -8.86 -6.84
C ALA A 27 -27.82 -8.85 -8.24
N SER A 28 -28.16 -9.83 -9.06
CA SER A 28 -27.80 -9.86 -10.48
C SER A 28 -28.29 -8.59 -11.15
N LYS A 29 -27.35 -7.68 -11.43
CA LYS A 29 -27.43 -6.82 -12.60
C LYS A 29 -26.27 -7.19 -13.49
N ASP A 30 -26.66 -7.52 -14.71
CA ASP A 30 -25.84 -7.95 -15.83
C ASP A 30 -24.85 -6.83 -16.18
N GLU A 31 -23.69 -6.83 -15.53
CA GLU A 31 -22.49 -6.13 -16.00
C GLU A 31 -21.43 -7.20 -16.25
N GLY A 32 -20.97 -7.28 -17.50
CA GLY A 32 -20.11 -8.35 -18.00
C GLY A 32 -18.89 -8.55 -17.11
N ILE A 33 -18.67 -9.80 -16.70
CA ILE A 33 -17.48 -10.23 -15.96
C ILE A 33 -16.26 -9.88 -16.82
N PRO A 34 -15.31 -9.04 -16.32
CA PRO A 34 -14.08 -8.77 -17.05
C PRO A 34 -13.35 -10.09 -17.25
N THR A 35 -13.10 -10.46 -18.51
CA THR A 35 -12.35 -11.68 -18.81
C THR A 35 -10.89 -11.52 -18.36
N HIS A 36 -10.25 -12.63 -18.00
CA HIS A 36 -8.86 -12.68 -17.52
C HIS A 36 -7.87 -11.91 -18.45
N ASN A 37 -8.14 -11.89 -19.75
CA ASN A 37 -7.31 -11.19 -20.73
C ASN A 37 -7.41 -9.65 -20.62
N ASP A 38 -8.59 -9.11 -20.28
CA ASP A 38 -8.77 -7.65 -20.11
C ASP A 38 -7.98 -7.09 -18.92
N ALA A 39 -7.84 -7.88 -17.84
CA ALA A 39 -7.09 -7.46 -16.65
C ALA A 39 -5.58 -7.43 -16.92
N SER A 40 -5.07 -8.43 -17.63
CA SER A 40 -3.65 -8.52 -18.02
C SER A 40 -3.26 -7.44 -19.05
N GLU A 41 -4.11 -7.17 -20.05
CA GLU A 41 -3.84 -6.12 -21.05
C GLU A 41 -3.87 -4.71 -20.44
N LYS A 42 -4.80 -4.44 -19.51
CA LYS A 42 -4.79 -3.19 -18.73
C LYS A 42 -3.53 -3.05 -17.89
N PHE A 43 -3.06 -4.14 -17.27
CA PHE A 43 -1.85 -4.12 -16.46
C PHE A 43 -0.60 -3.73 -17.27
N HIS A 44 -0.43 -4.30 -18.47
CA HIS A 44 0.69 -3.91 -19.35
C HIS A 44 0.62 -2.46 -19.81
N SER A 45 -0.59 -1.89 -19.96
CA SER A 45 -0.78 -0.48 -20.31
C SER A 45 -0.37 0.49 -19.19
N LEU A 46 -0.40 0.08 -17.92
CA LEU A 46 0.02 0.93 -16.79
C LEU A 46 1.52 1.19 -16.77
N ASN A 47 2.32 0.29 -17.37
CA ASN A 47 3.76 0.44 -17.46
C ASN A 47 4.21 1.49 -18.50
N SER A 48 3.28 2.12 -19.23
CA SER A 48 3.56 3.10 -20.28
C SER A 48 3.19 4.56 -19.92
N LEU A 49 2.79 4.86 -18.67
CA LEU A 49 2.37 6.22 -18.30
C LEU A 49 3.57 7.19 -18.16
N GLU A 50 3.54 8.30 -18.90
CA GLU A 50 4.52 9.38 -18.81
C GLU A 50 4.26 10.32 -17.62
N LYS A 51 5.33 10.59 -16.87
CA LYS A 51 5.70 11.65 -15.91
C LYS A 51 4.72 12.57 -15.15
N ARG A 52 3.40 12.60 -15.37
CA ARG A 52 2.46 13.38 -14.54
C ARG A 52 1.07 12.77 -14.40
N ASP A 53 0.85 11.59 -14.97
CA ASP A 53 -0.47 10.99 -14.94
C ASP A 53 -0.74 10.40 -13.55
N ASP A 54 -1.81 10.89 -12.90
CA ASP A 54 -2.42 10.33 -11.69
C ASP A 54 -2.67 8.84 -11.95
N LEU A 55 -1.80 7.97 -11.43
CA LEU A 55 -1.86 6.52 -11.63
C LEU A 55 -3.15 5.99 -11.06
N ARG A 56 -3.65 6.54 -9.94
CA ARG A 56 -4.95 6.16 -9.40
C ARG A 56 -6.07 6.40 -10.42
N SER A 57 -6.04 7.45 -11.23
CA SER A 57 -7.09 7.73 -12.24
C SER A 57 -7.26 6.59 -13.27
N SER A 58 -6.22 5.78 -13.47
CA SER A 58 -6.25 4.60 -14.36
C SER A 58 -6.90 3.36 -13.74
N LEU A 59 -7.09 3.34 -12.42
CA LEU A 59 -7.68 2.21 -11.69
C LEU A 59 -9.22 2.17 -11.83
N PRO A 60 -9.87 1.01 -11.62
CA PRO A 60 -11.32 0.92 -11.49
C PRO A 60 -11.88 1.88 -10.43
N LYS A 61 -13.08 2.44 -10.67
CA LYS A 61 -13.68 3.49 -9.83
C LYS A 61 -13.83 3.09 -8.37
N GLU A 62 -14.14 1.82 -8.12
CA GLU A 62 -14.29 1.23 -6.79
C GLU A 62 -12.96 1.29 -6.03
N ILE A 63 -11.86 0.98 -6.70
CA ILE A 63 -10.51 1.05 -6.14
C ILE A 63 -10.11 2.50 -5.90
N GLN A 64 -10.39 3.40 -6.84
CA GLN A 64 -10.18 4.84 -6.65
C GLN A 64 -10.91 5.36 -5.41
N LEU A 65 -12.17 4.96 -5.21
CA LEU A 65 -12.98 5.36 -4.06
C LEU A 65 -12.37 4.82 -2.76
N ALA A 66 -11.97 3.54 -2.73
CA ALA A 66 -11.32 2.94 -1.57
C ALA A 66 -10.03 3.69 -1.20
N ILE A 67 -9.19 4.04 -2.19
CA ILE A 67 -7.97 4.84 -1.98
C ILE A 67 -8.32 6.19 -1.34
N LYS A 68 -9.33 6.89 -1.85
CA LYS A 68 -9.78 8.19 -1.29
C LYS A 68 -10.24 8.08 0.16
N GLU A 69 -11.02 7.05 0.49
CA GLU A 69 -11.51 6.82 1.85
C GLU A 69 -10.38 6.51 2.84
N TRP A 70 -9.41 5.70 2.41
CA TRP A 70 -8.21 5.41 3.18
C TRP A 70 -7.37 6.67 3.38
N ALA A 71 -7.05 7.40 2.31
CA ALA A 71 -6.26 8.64 2.38
C ALA A 71 -6.91 9.67 3.32
N ALA A 72 -8.22 9.87 3.22
CA ALA A 72 -8.98 10.74 4.13
C ALA A 72 -8.81 10.34 5.60
N SER A 73 -8.82 9.03 5.89
CA SER A 73 -8.60 8.48 7.23
C SER A 73 -7.16 8.69 7.71
N LEU A 74 -6.18 8.56 6.81
CA LEU A 74 -4.76 8.70 7.11
C LEU A 74 -4.30 10.16 7.26
N SER A 75 -4.97 11.11 6.61
CA SER A 75 -4.65 12.55 6.61
C SER A 75 -4.52 13.17 8.01
N LYS A 76 -5.15 12.57 9.03
CA LYS A 76 -5.13 13.07 10.42
C LYS A 76 -4.01 12.47 11.28
N LEU A 77 -3.29 11.47 10.76
CA LEU A 77 -2.25 10.74 11.48
C LEU A 77 -0.87 11.35 11.23
N SER A 78 0.11 11.05 12.10
CA SER A 78 1.52 11.38 11.84
C SER A 78 2.10 10.53 10.71
N TRP A 79 3.15 10.99 10.02
CA TRP A 79 3.71 10.24 8.89
C TRP A 79 4.26 8.87 9.28
N LYS A 80 4.78 8.72 10.50
CA LYS A 80 5.15 7.39 11.03
C LYS A 80 4.00 6.39 11.02
N LEU A 81 2.80 6.82 11.40
CA LEU A 81 1.60 5.99 11.39
C LEU A 81 1.04 5.84 9.97
N ARG A 82 1.05 6.92 9.18
CA ARG A 82 0.64 6.87 7.76
C ARG A 82 1.48 5.85 7.00
N ARG A 83 2.82 5.94 7.06
CA ARG A 83 3.74 5.02 6.39
C ARG A 83 3.42 3.56 6.70
N ARG A 84 3.24 3.21 7.98
CA ARG A 84 2.83 1.85 8.39
C ARG A 84 1.49 1.42 7.80
N ALA A 85 0.53 2.32 7.74
CA ALA A 85 -0.78 2.05 7.16
C ALA A 85 -0.71 1.93 5.64
N ILE A 86 0.08 2.77 4.97
CA ILE A 86 0.33 2.73 3.52
C ILE A 86 0.97 1.39 3.15
N THR A 87 1.99 0.93 3.86
CA THR A 87 2.61 -0.40 3.62
C THR A 87 1.61 -1.55 3.76
N ARG A 88 0.68 -1.47 4.72
CA ARG A 88 -0.37 -2.48 4.88
C ARG A 88 -1.43 -2.40 3.79
N PHE A 89 -1.78 -1.19 3.39
CA PHE A 89 -2.69 -0.94 2.29
C PHE A 89 -2.12 -1.49 0.99
N SER A 90 -0.87 -1.17 0.65
CA SER A 90 -0.23 -1.65 -0.58
C SER A 90 -0.08 -3.17 -0.59
N GLY A 91 0.28 -3.79 0.54
CA GLY A 91 0.25 -5.24 0.70
C GLY A 91 -1.12 -5.83 0.42
N SER A 92 -2.16 -5.31 1.07
CA SER A 92 -3.54 -5.77 0.83
C SER A 92 -3.99 -5.51 -0.60
N PHE A 93 -3.57 -4.41 -1.21
CA PHE A 93 -3.87 -4.08 -2.60
C PHE A 93 -3.30 -5.16 -3.52
N ALA A 94 -1.99 -5.46 -3.42
CA ALA A 94 -1.35 -6.50 -4.22
C ALA A 94 -1.95 -7.91 -3.95
N ASP A 95 -2.24 -8.23 -2.69
CA ASP A 95 -2.85 -9.52 -2.32
C ASP A 95 -4.23 -9.72 -2.98
N ASN A 96 -5.02 -8.66 -3.15
CA ASN A 96 -6.31 -8.77 -3.85
C ASN A 96 -6.13 -9.10 -5.34
N PHE A 97 -5.11 -8.54 -6.00
CA PHE A 97 -4.79 -8.90 -7.38
C PHE A 97 -4.27 -10.34 -7.48
N LEU A 98 -3.39 -10.76 -6.56
CA LEU A 98 -2.89 -12.13 -6.50
C LEU A 98 -4.01 -13.16 -6.28
N ALA A 99 -5.03 -12.81 -5.51
CA ALA A 99 -6.21 -13.67 -5.32
C ALA A 99 -7.04 -13.86 -6.61
N ILE A 100 -6.99 -12.89 -7.53
CA ILE A 100 -7.71 -12.92 -8.82
C ILE A 100 -6.84 -13.54 -9.92
N VAL A 101 -5.54 -13.29 -9.88
CA VAL A 101 -4.53 -13.78 -10.84
C VAL A 101 -3.43 -14.52 -10.06
N PRO A 102 -3.64 -15.81 -9.72
CA PRO A 102 -2.69 -16.59 -8.92
C PRO A 102 -1.32 -16.80 -9.56
N GLU A 103 -1.22 -16.63 -10.88
CA GLU A 103 0.01 -16.80 -11.65
C GLU A 103 0.91 -15.56 -11.68
N LEU A 104 0.55 -14.49 -10.95
CA LEU A 104 1.39 -13.30 -10.83
C LEU A 104 2.80 -13.68 -10.38
N SER A 105 3.79 -13.19 -11.12
CA SER A 105 5.18 -13.30 -10.73
C SER A 105 5.50 -12.41 -9.53
N GLU A 106 6.63 -12.70 -8.86
CA GLU A 106 7.12 -11.89 -7.74
C GLU A 106 7.36 -10.43 -8.18
N GLU A 107 7.89 -10.22 -9.39
CA GLU A 107 8.15 -8.89 -9.95
C GLU A 107 6.85 -8.10 -10.19
N GLU A 108 5.80 -8.76 -10.69
CA GLU A 108 4.49 -8.13 -10.89
C GLU A 108 3.81 -7.81 -9.55
N TYR A 109 3.94 -8.69 -8.55
CA TYR A 109 3.46 -8.43 -7.20
C TYR A 109 4.18 -7.22 -6.57
N ASP A 110 5.51 -7.17 -6.68
CA ASP A 110 6.29 -6.02 -6.19
C ASP A 110 5.89 -4.73 -6.91
N SER A 111 5.62 -4.80 -8.22
CA SER A 111 5.10 -3.67 -8.99
C SER A 111 3.74 -3.20 -8.48
N LEU A 112 2.86 -4.12 -8.07
CA LEU A 112 1.56 -3.79 -7.47
C LEU A 112 1.71 -3.15 -6.08
N LEU A 113 2.70 -3.58 -5.28
CA LEU A 113 3.02 -2.91 -4.01
C LEU A 113 3.42 -1.45 -4.26
N LEU A 114 4.32 -1.21 -5.22
CA LEU A 114 4.78 0.13 -5.59
C LEU A 114 3.62 0.98 -6.13
N LEU A 115 2.75 0.40 -6.96
CA LEU A 115 1.55 1.06 -7.48
C LEU A 115 0.61 1.48 -6.35
N GLY A 116 0.28 0.57 -5.44
CA GLY A 116 -0.58 0.84 -4.28
C GLY A 116 -0.02 1.94 -3.37
N THR A 117 1.30 1.93 -3.12
CA THR A 117 1.98 3.01 -2.39
C THR A 117 1.87 4.34 -3.14
N THR A 118 2.15 4.36 -4.44
CA THR A 118 2.14 5.57 -5.26
C THR A 118 0.75 6.20 -5.30
N CYS A 119 -0.29 5.41 -5.56
CA CYS A 119 -1.67 5.89 -5.59
C CYS A 119 -2.14 6.47 -4.25
N MET A 120 -1.65 5.94 -3.12
CA MET A 120 -1.95 6.50 -1.81
C MET A 120 -1.22 7.83 -1.58
N LEU A 121 0.02 7.95 -2.07
CA LEU A 121 0.79 9.19 -2.00
C LEU A 121 0.17 10.28 -2.88
N GLU A 122 -0.29 9.97 -4.10
CA GLU A 122 -0.98 10.92 -4.98
C GLU A 122 -2.19 11.57 -4.29
N GLU A 123 -2.94 10.81 -3.48
CA GLU A 123 -4.11 11.35 -2.78
C GLU A 123 -3.75 12.11 -1.48
N LEU A 124 -2.62 11.77 -0.87
CA LEU A 124 -2.09 12.45 0.31
C LEU A 124 -1.21 13.66 -0.05
N GLU A 125 -0.82 13.79 -1.32
CA GLU A 125 0.00 14.88 -1.82
C GLU A 125 -0.83 16.17 -1.86
N HIS A 126 -0.27 17.23 -1.27
CA HIS A 126 -0.89 18.55 -1.22
C HIS A 126 0.07 19.64 -1.74
N GLU A 127 1.05 19.26 -2.57
CA GLU A 127 2.12 20.14 -3.10
C GLU A 127 2.96 20.84 -2.00
N MET A 128 2.89 20.33 -0.76
CA MET A 128 3.64 20.87 0.38
C MET A 128 5.02 20.19 0.50
N PRO A 129 6.07 20.91 0.93
CA PRO A 129 7.38 20.33 1.15
C PRO A 129 7.34 19.14 2.13
N ILE A 130 8.26 18.20 1.97
CA ILE A 130 8.47 17.13 2.94
C ILE A 130 9.00 17.74 4.24
N THR A 131 8.42 17.34 5.38
CA THR A 131 8.69 17.95 6.70
C THR A 131 9.31 17.00 7.72
N GLU A 132 9.24 15.68 7.49
CA GLU A 132 9.79 14.69 8.41
C GLU A 132 10.36 13.45 7.70
N GLU A 133 11.25 12.74 8.39
CA GLU A 133 12.00 11.60 7.83
C GLU A 133 11.10 10.43 7.41
N ASP A 134 10.04 10.12 8.18
CA ASP A 134 9.10 9.05 7.82
C ASP A 134 8.29 9.38 6.56
N GLN A 135 8.03 10.66 6.30
CA GLN A 135 7.43 11.12 5.04
C GLN A 135 8.41 10.89 3.87
N ALA A 136 9.66 11.32 4.02
CA ALA A 136 10.69 11.12 2.99
C ALA A 136 10.89 9.64 2.64
N LYS A 137 10.97 8.77 3.66
CA LYS A 137 11.07 7.31 3.46
C LYS A 137 9.91 6.75 2.66
N CYS A 138 8.68 7.22 2.93
CA CYS A 138 7.50 6.78 2.20
C CYS A 138 7.53 7.27 0.73
N TYR A 139 7.92 8.53 0.50
CA TYR A 139 8.01 9.12 -0.85
C TYR A 139 9.09 8.46 -1.72
N LEU A 140 10.17 7.93 -1.13
CA LEU A 140 11.20 7.16 -1.86
C LEU A 140 10.66 5.85 -2.47
N GLU A 141 9.62 5.28 -1.88
CA GLU A 141 8.98 4.02 -2.34
C GLU A 141 7.99 4.26 -3.51
N SER A 142 7.79 5.52 -3.91
CA SER A 142 6.91 5.90 -5.03
C SER A 142 7.50 5.56 -6.39
N ILE A 143 6.64 5.27 -7.37
CA ILE A 143 6.95 5.15 -8.80
C ILE A 143 7.28 6.52 -9.41
N HIS A 144 6.62 7.60 -8.99
CA HIS A 144 6.86 8.95 -9.51
C HIS A 144 8.25 9.47 -9.17
N ASP A 145 8.96 9.94 -10.21
CA ASP A 145 10.27 10.61 -10.07
C ASP A 145 10.17 11.80 -9.11
N HIS A 146 9.14 12.65 -9.25
CA HIS A 146 8.98 13.85 -8.43
C HIS A 146 8.90 13.55 -6.93
N HIS A 147 8.16 12.50 -6.54
CA HIS A 147 8.11 12.07 -5.14
C HIS A 147 9.50 11.69 -4.62
N ARG A 148 10.25 10.91 -5.41
CA ARG A 148 11.61 10.49 -5.04
C ARG A 148 12.58 11.67 -5.00
N GLU A 149 12.46 12.63 -5.93
CA GLU A 149 13.26 13.84 -5.97
C GLU A 149 13.04 14.67 -4.70
N MET A 150 11.80 14.98 -4.33
CA MET A 150 11.48 15.70 -3.09
C MET A 150 12.03 15.00 -1.84
N ALA A 151 11.92 13.67 -1.79
CA ALA A 151 12.44 12.90 -0.66
C ALA A 151 13.97 12.94 -0.57
N ASN A 152 14.64 12.82 -1.71
CA ASN A 152 16.10 12.91 -1.77
C ASN A 152 16.61 14.30 -1.39
N GLU A 153 15.95 15.38 -1.85
CA GLU A 153 16.27 16.75 -1.46
C GLU A 153 16.18 16.93 0.05
N PHE A 154 15.06 16.53 0.67
CA PHE A 154 14.90 16.58 2.12
C PHE A 154 16.01 15.81 2.86
N LEU A 155 16.29 14.57 2.44
CA LEU A 155 17.27 13.71 3.12
C LEU A 155 18.73 14.20 2.95
N GLN A 156 19.06 14.88 1.86
CA GLN A 156 20.37 15.51 1.69
C GLN A 156 20.58 16.65 2.68
N HIS A 157 19.56 17.50 2.87
CA HIS A 157 19.60 18.59 3.85
C HIS A 157 19.62 18.06 5.29
N TYR A 158 18.79 17.04 5.59
CA TYR A 158 18.69 16.43 6.91
C TYR A 158 20.03 15.82 7.40
N LYS A 159 20.76 15.13 6.51
CA LYS A 159 22.09 14.56 6.83
C LYS A 159 23.15 15.63 7.11
N GLY A 160 22.97 16.84 6.59
CA GLY A 160 23.90 17.96 6.80
C GLY A 160 23.78 18.61 8.16
N GLU A 161 22.63 18.51 8.83
CA GLU A 161 22.40 19.07 10.18
C GLU A 161 22.94 18.14 11.28
N ASP A 162 22.75 16.82 11.15
CA ASP A 162 23.29 15.84 12.09
C ASP A 162 24.83 15.74 12.05
N GLN A 163 25.47 16.07 10.91
CA GLN A 163 26.93 16.09 10.79
C GLN A 163 27.59 17.38 11.27
N GLN A 164 26.83 18.47 11.47
CA GLN A 164 27.36 19.73 12.00
C GLN A 164 27.34 19.81 13.54
N LEU A 165 26.72 18.82 14.20
CA LEU A 165 26.62 18.73 15.66
C LEU A 165 27.70 17.84 16.31
N HIS A 166 28.74 17.46 15.57
CA HIS A 166 29.85 16.62 16.06
C HIS A 166 31.22 17.26 15.89
#